data_AF-A0A968MX79-F1
#
_entry.id   AF-A0A968MX79-F1
#
_cell.length_a   1.000
_cell.length_b   1.000
_cell.length_c   1.000
_cell.angle_alpha   90.00
_cell.angle_beta   90.00
_cell.angle_gamma   90.00
#
_symmetry.space_group_name_H-M   'P 1'
#
loop_
_entity.id
_entity.type
_entity.pdbx_description
1 polymer ?
#
loop_
_entity_poly.entity_id
_entity_poly.type
_entity_poly.pdbx_seq_one_letter_code
_entity_poly.pdbx_strand_id
1 'polypeptide(L)'
;MMGGDFMPNFVESAVKNGFSSISSNVLTSFTNNWIGDYSGVIGSGFKNSMFEIGHSVIKGGSQGLAGGAILGIINEDVNYLWKGASLGATVGAGMATLRITLMGPTFIPNPEIYCELEDFGQTYRRGSIFTPKGAGITLGRNVVTKLTGDTDYDRYILHHETGHLSQINRLGSFKFYSRTASEYAKHYTKAFGLGIRPVYQTPGTLEFEANKYAFDKLGYYYNIFGELFYKWVF
;
A
#
# COMPACT_ATOMS: atom_id res chain seq x y z
N MET A 1 -19.79 -9.47 44.68
CA MET A 1 -18.46 -10.00 44.32
C MET A 1 -18.66 -11.15 43.34
N MET A 2 -17.74 -11.28 42.39
CA MET A 2 -17.71 -12.18 41.20
C MET A 2 -18.60 -11.65 40.05
N GLY A 3 -18.06 -11.09 38.95
CA GLY A 3 -16.88 -11.50 38.16
C GLY A 3 -17.39 -12.52 37.15
N GLY A 4 -17.52 -12.25 35.86
CA GLY A 4 -16.52 -11.70 34.94
C GLY A 4 -16.25 -12.81 33.92
N ASP A 5 -17.11 -12.98 32.89
CA ASP A 5 -16.94 -14.01 31.85
C ASP A 5 -17.85 -13.81 30.60
N PHE A 6 -18.25 -12.57 30.26
CA PHE A 6 -19.16 -12.34 29.11
C PHE A 6 -18.45 -12.05 27.77
N MET A 7 -17.11 -12.05 27.71
CA MET A 7 -16.38 -11.50 26.56
C MET A 7 -15.36 -12.39 25.81
N PRO A 8 -14.87 -13.54 26.30
CA PRO A 8 -13.94 -14.35 25.49
C PRO A 8 -14.65 -15.09 24.34
N ASN A 9 -15.83 -15.65 24.62
CA ASN A 9 -16.50 -16.58 23.70
C ASN A 9 -17.29 -15.90 22.58
N PHE A 10 -17.68 -14.63 22.75
CA PHE A 10 -18.40 -13.88 21.72
C PHE A 10 -17.45 -13.43 20.60
N VAL A 11 -16.24 -12.99 20.95
CA VAL A 11 -15.20 -12.64 19.98
C VAL A 11 -14.73 -13.89 19.24
N GLU A 12 -14.51 -15.00 19.94
CA GLU A 12 -14.06 -16.24 19.29
C GLU A 12 -15.13 -16.84 18.36
N SER A 13 -16.41 -16.79 18.73
CA SER A 13 -17.52 -17.28 17.90
C SER A 13 -17.84 -16.35 16.72
N ALA A 14 -17.76 -15.02 16.91
CA ALA A 14 -17.92 -14.05 15.82
C ALA A 14 -16.74 -14.09 14.84
N VAL A 15 -15.53 -14.34 15.31
CA VAL A 15 -14.33 -14.49 14.47
C VAL A 15 -14.33 -15.84 13.73
N LYS A 16 -14.71 -16.95 14.38
CA LYS A 16 -14.72 -18.28 13.74
C LYS A 16 -15.89 -18.49 12.78
N ASN A 17 -17.09 -17.97 13.10
CA ASN A 17 -18.29 -18.18 12.29
C ASN A 17 -18.61 -17.03 11.32
N GLY A 18 -18.11 -15.81 11.59
CA GLY A 18 -18.33 -14.63 10.74
C GLY A 18 -17.40 -14.57 9.53
N PHE A 19 -16.15 -15.04 9.66
CA PHE A 19 -15.19 -15.05 8.55
C PHE A 19 -15.45 -16.15 7.51
N SER A 20 -16.15 -17.24 7.86
CA SER A 20 -16.44 -18.33 6.92
C SER A 20 -17.69 -18.11 6.07
N SER A 21 -18.64 -17.27 6.54
CA SER A 21 -19.93 -17.05 5.85
C SER A 21 -20.01 -15.74 5.06
N ILE A 22 -19.08 -14.80 5.26
CA ILE A 22 -18.93 -13.65 4.36
C ILE A 22 -18.27 -14.15 3.08
N SER A 23 -19.10 -14.63 2.16
CA SER A 23 -18.66 -14.98 0.82
C SER A 23 -17.88 -13.80 0.22
N SER A 24 -16.77 -14.11 -0.43
CA SER A 24 -15.92 -13.16 -1.16
C SER A 24 -16.70 -12.25 -2.12
N ASN A 25 -17.90 -12.66 -2.54
CA ASN A 25 -18.79 -11.96 -3.46
C ASN A 25 -19.63 -10.85 -2.81
N VAL A 26 -19.97 -10.97 -1.52
CA VAL A 26 -20.67 -9.90 -0.77
C VAL A 26 -19.69 -8.79 -0.40
N LEU A 27 -18.46 -9.15 0.00
CA LEU A 27 -17.44 -8.16 0.34
C LEU A 27 -16.94 -7.36 -0.88
N THR A 28 -16.94 -7.97 -2.08
CA THR A 28 -16.52 -7.30 -3.33
C THR A 28 -17.61 -6.42 -3.95
N SER A 29 -18.89 -6.77 -3.81
CA SER A 29 -20.00 -6.02 -4.42
C SER A 29 -20.31 -4.67 -3.75
N PHE A 30 -19.86 -4.44 -2.51
CA PHE A 30 -20.05 -3.17 -1.77
C PHE A 30 -18.83 -2.23 -1.82
N THR A 31 -17.85 -2.52 -2.68
CA THR A 31 -16.62 -1.71 -2.84
C THR A 31 -16.81 -0.41 -3.65
N ASN A 32 -18.05 -0.04 -4.02
CA ASN A 32 -18.35 1.31 -4.52
C ASN A 32 -18.25 2.32 -3.35
N ASN A 33 -17.03 2.78 -3.11
CA ASN A 33 -16.60 3.63 -2.00
C ASN A 33 -17.32 4.99 -1.95
N TRP A 34 -18.21 5.19 -0.97
CA TRP A 34 -18.71 6.54 -0.62
C TRP A 34 -17.69 7.33 0.21
N ILE A 35 -16.76 6.63 0.87
CA ILE A 35 -15.63 7.22 1.60
C ILE A 35 -14.37 6.93 0.80
N GLY A 36 -13.65 8.00 0.43
CA GLY A 36 -12.39 7.95 -0.31
C GLY A 36 -11.30 7.15 0.40
N ASP A 37 -10.11 7.13 -0.18
CA ASP A 37 -8.95 6.48 0.43
C ASP A 37 -8.07 7.50 1.15
N TYR A 38 -7.53 7.11 2.30
CA TYR A 38 -6.62 7.95 3.07
C TYR A 38 -5.28 8.16 2.34
N SER A 39 -4.90 9.41 2.12
CA SER A 39 -3.65 9.82 1.44
C SER A 39 -2.64 10.52 2.33
N GLY A 40 -2.97 10.72 3.62
CA GLY A 40 -2.07 11.36 4.57
C GLY A 40 -2.53 12.75 5.01
N VAL A 41 -1.88 13.26 6.05
CA VAL A 41 -2.01 14.64 6.53
C VAL A 41 -0.62 15.20 6.85
N ILE A 42 -0.46 16.51 6.76
CA ILE A 42 0.79 17.16 7.18
C ILE A 42 1.01 16.92 8.68
N GLY A 43 2.19 16.39 9.02
CA GLY A 43 2.60 16.16 10.40
C GLY A 43 3.44 14.89 10.60
N SER A 44 3.49 14.43 11.85
CA SER A 44 4.30 13.28 12.26
C SER A 44 3.74 11.95 11.75
N GLY A 45 4.60 10.92 11.78
CA GLY A 45 4.19 9.54 11.47
C GLY A 45 3.12 9.03 12.44
N PHE A 46 3.23 9.35 13.73
CA PHE A 46 2.20 8.98 14.72
C PHE A 46 0.84 9.60 14.40
N LYS A 47 0.80 10.89 14.06
CA LYS A 47 -0.43 11.56 13.63
C LYS A 47 -1.02 10.82 12.43
N ASN A 48 -0.22 10.59 11.39
CA ASN A 48 -0.69 9.88 10.20
C ASN A 48 -1.21 8.48 10.49
N SER A 49 -0.55 7.71 11.36
CA SER A 49 -1.03 6.39 11.78
C SER A 49 -2.41 6.45 12.45
N MET A 50 -2.60 7.39 13.38
CA MET A 50 -3.87 7.53 14.08
C MET A 50 -5.00 7.98 13.14
N PHE A 51 -4.71 8.93 12.24
CA PHE A 51 -5.67 9.36 11.23
C PHE A 51 -6.02 8.24 10.26
N GLU A 52 -5.06 7.41 9.85
CA GLU A 52 -5.29 6.27 8.97
C GLU A 52 -6.15 5.19 9.65
N ILE A 53 -5.89 4.88 10.93
CA ILE A 53 -6.71 3.95 11.72
C ILE A 53 -8.12 4.50 11.85
N GLY A 54 -8.29 5.76 12.27
CA GLY A 54 -9.60 6.39 12.43
C GLY A 54 -10.38 6.43 11.13
N HIS A 55 -9.74 6.83 10.03
CA HIS A 55 -10.34 6.80 8.70
C HIS A 55 -10.78 5.38 8.32
N SER A 56 -9.96 4.36 8.58
CA SER A 56 -10.27 2.97 8.24
C SER A 56 -11.36 2.37 9.12
N VAL A 57 -11.44 2.77 10.39
CA VAL A 57 -12.56 2.46 11.30
C VAL A 57 -13.86 3.01 10.74
N ILE A 58 -13.89 4.28 10.34
CA ILE A 58 -15.09 4.92 9.81
C ILE A 58 -15.48 4.26 8.48
N LYS A 59 -14.52 4.11 7.55
CA LYS A 59 -14.75 3.46 6.25
C LYS A 59 -15.23 2.03 6.41
N GLY A 60 -14.55 1.24 7.22
CA GLY A 60 -14.92 -0.14 7.51
C GLY A 60 -16.27 -0.23 8.20
N GLY A 61 -16.57 0.64 9.16
CA GLY A 61 -17.85 0.70 9.85
C GLY A 61 -19.01 1.02 8.90
N SER A 62 -18.84 1.99 8.00
CA SER A 62 -19.83 2.30 6.96
C SER A 62 -20.07 1.14 6.00
N GLN A 63 -19.00 0.46 5.56
CA GLN A 63 -19.12 -0.75 4.73
C GLN A 63 -19.82 -1.89 5.48
N GLY A 64 -19.49 -2.06 6.75
CA GLY A 64 -20.09 -3.03 7.65
C GLY A 64 -21.57 -2.76 7.92
N LEU A 65 -21.96 -1.50 8.09
CA LEU A 65 -23.36 -1.08 8.21
C LEU A 65 -24.17 -1.47 6.98
N ALA A 66 -23.64 -1.22 5.77
CA ALA A 66 -24.32 -1.57 4.53
C ALA A 66 -24.52 -3.09 4.41
N GLY A 67 -23.49 -3.90 4.70
CA GLY A 67 -23.61 -5.35 4.74
C GLY A 67 -24.57 -5.85 5.83
N GLY A 68 -24.52 -5.22 7.01
CA GLY A 68 -25.39 -5.51 8.15
C GLY A 68 -26.86 -5.18 7.90
N ALA A 69 -27.15 -4.11 7.14
CA ALA A 69 -28.51 -3.75 6.73
C ALA A 69 -29.17 -4.84 5.88
N ILE A 70 -28.42 -5.40 4.93
CA ILE A 70 -28.90 -6.48 4.06
C ILE A 70 -29.17 -7.74 4.87
N LEU A 71 -28.23 -8.11 5.75
CA LEU A 71 -28.41 -9.24 6.65
C LEU A 71 -29.58 -9.01 7.62
N GLY A 72 -29.80 -7.78 8.07
CA GLY A 72 -30.93 -7.42 8.92
C GLY A 72 -32.27 -7.51 8.21
N ILE A 73 -32.34 -7.18 6.91
CA ILE A 73 -33.54 -7.39 6.09
C ILE A 73 -33.80 -8.89 5.88
N ILE A 74 -32.75 -9.67 5.55
CA ILE A 74 -32.87 -11.11 5.29
C ILE A 74 -33.29 -11.89 6.54
N ASN A 75 -32.77 -11.51 7.71
CA ASN A 75 -33.01 -12.22 8.97
C ASN A 75 -34.04 -11.52 9.88
N GLU A 76 -34.70 -10.46 9.39
CA GLU A 76 -35.66 -9.64 10.12
C GLU A 76 -35.16 -9.15 11.51
N ASP A 77 -33.85 -8.96 11.66
CA ASP A 77 -33.21 -8.56 12.91
C ASP A 77 -32.31 -7.34 12.70
N VAL A 78 -32.75 -6.21 13.25
CA VAL A 78 -32.04 -4.93 13.19
C VAL A 78 -30.70 -4.94 13.92
N ASN A 79 -30.44 -5.92 14.80
CA ASN A 79 -29.14 -6.04 15.46
C ASN A 79 -28.01 -6.36 14.48
N TYR A 80 -28.31 -6.90 13.29
CA TYR A 80 -27.31 -7.14 12.25
C TYR A 80 -26.71 -5.86 11.67
N LEU A 81 -27.42 -4.72 11.72
CA LEU A 81 -26.86 -3.41 11.37
C LEU A 81 -25.67 -3.06 12.28
N TRP A 82 -25.89 -3.10 13.59
CA TRP A 82 -24.86 -2.75 14.59
C TRP A 82 -23.72 -3.78 14.62
N LYS A 83 -24.03 -5.07 14.48
CA LYS A 83 -23.01 -6.12 14.36
C LYS A 83 -22.15 -5.92 13.12
N GLY A 84 -22.78 -5.62 11.98
CA GLY A 84 -22.08 -5.31 10.73
C GLY A 84 -21.18 -4.09 10.88
N ALA A 85 -21.69 -3.00 11.43
CA ALA A 85 -20.92 -1.78 11.72
C ALA A 85 -19.67 -2.06 12.56
N SER A 86 -19.85 -2.75 13.69
CA SER A 86 -18.79 -3.05 14.64
C SER A 86 -17.73 -3.97 14.03
N LEU A 87 -18.15 -5.01 13.30
CA LEU A 87 -17.25 -5.90 12.60
C LEU A 87 -16.46 -5.17 11.51
N GLY A 88 -17.14 -4.36 10.69
CA GLY A 88 -16.50 -3.57 9.65
C GLY A 88 -15.49 -2.58 10.20
N ALA A 89 -15.84 -1.87 11.28
CA ALA A 89 -14.94 -0.97 11.99
C ALA A 89 -13.70 -1.69 12.52
N THR A 90 -13.88 -2.88 13.11
CA THR A 90 -12.80 -3.71 13.65
C THR A 90 -11.87 -4.20 12.54
N VAL A 91 -12.42 -4.71 11.44
CA VAL A 91 -11.64 -5.14 10.27
C VAL A 91 -10.89 -3.95 9.66
N GLY A 92 -11.54 -2.79 9.54
CA GLY A 92 -10.92 -1.56 9.06
C GLY A 92 -9.72 -1.12 9.91
N ALA A 93 -9.89 -1.09 11.23
CA ALA A 93 -8.80 -0.79 12.17
C ALA A 93 -7.64 -1.79 12.06
N GLY A 94 -7.98 -3.09 11.98
CA GLY A 94 -7.01 -4.17 11.86
C GLY A 94 -6.18 -4.05 10.58
N MET A 95 -6.84 -3.82 9.43
CA MET A 95 -6.16 -3.66 8.15
C MET A 95 -5.29 -2.40 8.09
N ALA A 96 -5.72 -1.29 8.69
CA ALA A 96 -4.88 -0.09 8.83
C ALA A 96 -3.65 -0.37 9.68
N THR A 97 -3.83 -0.99 10.85
CA THR A 97 -2.74 -1.35 11.76
C THR A 97 -1.73 -2.27 11.09
N LEU A 98 -2.20 -3.29 10.36
CA LEU A 98 -1.36 -4.18 9.60
C LEU A 98 -0.58 -3.44 8.51
N ARG A 99 -1.24 -2.55 7.76
CA ARG A 99 -0.61 -1.76 6.70
C ARG A 99 0.46 -0.82 7.26
N ILE A 100 0.17 -0.13 8.36
CA ILE A 100 1.14 0.73 9.06
C ILE A 100 2.32 -0.09 9.56
N THR A 101 2.07 -1.30 10.08
CA THR A 101 3.13 -2.18 10.59
C THR A 101 4.05 -2.66 9.46
N LEU A 102 3.47 -3.08 8.33
CA LEU A 102 4.21 -3.66 7.22
C LEU A 102 4.87 -2.61 6.32
N MET A 103 4.22 -1.46 6.11
CA MET A 103 4.64 -0.46 5.13
C MET A 103 5.05 0.87 5.77
N GLY A 104 4.87 1.03 7.07
CA GLY A 104 5.11 2.28 7.78
C GLY A 104 3.95 3.28 7.70
N PRO A 105 4.05 4.36 8.49
CA PRO A 105 3.09 5.44 8.49
C PRO A 105 3.09 6.19 7.14
N THR A 106 1.92 6.67 6.78
CA THR A 106 1.73 7.57 5.63
C THR A 106 2.43 8.91 5.85
N PHE A 107 2.91 9.54 4.78
CA PHE A 107 3.37 10.93 4.79
C PHE A 107 3.02 11.62 3.46
N ILE A 108 3.00 12.95 3.47
CA ILE A 108 2.86 13.76 2.25
C ILE A 108 4.27 14.25 1.88
N PRO A 109 4.83 13.87 0.72
CA PRO A 109 6.10 14.39 0.25
C PRO A 109 6.01 15.91 0.06
N ASN A 110 6.99 16.66 0.56
CA ASN A 110 7.07 18.09 0.31
C ASN A 110 7.60 18.32 -1.12
N PRO A 111 6.86 18.98 -2.04
CA PRO A 111 7.31 19.23 -3.40
C PRO A 111 8.56 20.12 -3.48
N GLU A 112 8.78 21.00 -2.50
CA GLU A 112 10.01 21.82 -2.44
C GLU A 112 11.26 20.97 -2.19
N ILE A 113 11.09 19.84 -1.50
CA ILE A 113 12.19 18.93 -1.15
C ILE A 113 12.31 17.84 -2.20
N TYR A 114 11.22 17.19 -2.61
CA TYR A 114 11.24 15.98 -3.43
C TYR A 114 10.86 16.21 -4.90
N CYS A 115 10.71 17.47 -5.32
CA CYS A 115 10.13 17.87 -6.59
C CYS A 115 8.65 17.43 -6.71
N GLU A 116 7.96 17.94 -7.73
CA GLU A 116 6.58 17.55 -7.98
C GLU A 116 6.49 16.08 -8.40
N LEU A 117 5.68 15.31 -7.68
CA LEU A 117 5.39 13.91 -7.98
C LEU A 117 4.01 13.84 -8.65
N GLU A 118 3.89 13.06 -9.73
CA GLU A 118 2.60 12.88 -10.42
C GLU A 118 1.58 12.22 -9.49
N ASP A 119 0.34 12.71 -9.47
CA ASP A 119 -0.73 12.15 -8.66
C ASP A 119 -1.57 11.13 -9.46
N PHE A 120 -1.43 9.87 -9.05
CA PHE A 120 -2.18 8.71 -9.51
C PHE A 120 -3.15 8.19 -8.43
N GLY A 121 -3.41 8.98 -7.38
CA GLY A 121 -4.19 8.55 -6.21
C GLY A 121 -3.39 7.66 -5.27
N GLN A 122 -2.07 7.83 -5.19
CA GLN A 122 -1.20 7.05 -4.33
C GLN A 122 -1.12 7.55 -2.88
N THR A 123 -0.63 6.66 -2.02
CA THR A 123 -0.27 6.95 -0.64
C THR A 123 1.22 6.71 -0.45
N TYR A 124 1.97 7.75 -0.13
CA TYR A 124 3.39 7.62 0.21
C TYR A 124 3.56 7.14 1.65
N ARG A 125 4.44 6.19 1.86
CA ARG A 125 4.71 5.57 3.16
C ARG A 125 6.19 5.52 3.45
N ARG A 126 6.53 5.70 4.73
CA ARG A 126 7.92 5.84 5.20
C ARG A 126 8.71 4.52 5.23
N GLY A 127 8.11 3.41 4.81
CA GLY A 127 8.68 2.08 5.01
C GLY A 127 8.57 1.61 6.45
N SER A 128 8.72 0.31 6.65
CA SER A 128 8.74 -0.32 7.98
C SER A 128 10.15 -0.71 8.39
N ILE A 129 10.27 -1.44 9.49
CA ILE A 129 11.52 -2.12 9.88
C ILE A 129 11.95 -3.17 8.85
N PHE A 130 11.01 -3.69 8.05
CA PHE A 130 11.26 -4.71 7.02
C PHE A 130 11.74 -4.10 5.70
N THR A 131 11.56 -2.79 5.52
CA THR A 131 12.08 -2.07 4.36
C THR A 131 13.53 -1.65 4.64
N PRO A 132 14.52 -2.08 3.85
CA PRO A 132 15.88 -1.56 3.94
C PRO A 132 15.91 -0.05 3.69
N LYS A 133 16.86 0.65 4.32
CA LYS A 133 17.06 2.09 4.08
C LYS A 133 17.54 2.30 2.64
N GLY A 134 16.94 3.24 1.92
CA GLY A 134 17.19 3.46 0.49
C GLY A 134 16.53 2.43 -0.43
N ALA A 135 15.57 1.65 0.07
CA ALA A 135 14.75 0.79 -0.76
C ALA A 135 13.32 1.33 -0.88
N GLY A 136 12.73 1.06 -2.05
CA GLY A 136 11.36 1.38 -2.40
C GLY A 136 10.62 0.11 -2.81
N ILE A 137 9.30 0.10 -2.60
CA ILE A 137 8.41 -0.86 -3.25
C ILE A 137 7.04 -0.22 -3.47
N THR A 138 6.50 -0.41 -4.67
CA THR A 138 5.15 0.01 -5.01
C THR A 138 4.18 -1.17 -4.91
N LEU A 139 3.23 -1.06 -3.98
CA LEU A 139 2.20 -2.07 -3.69
C LEU A 139 0.80 -1.48 -3.83
N GLY A 140 0.21 -1.69 -5.01
CA GLY A 140 -1.08 -1.13 -5.40
C GLY A 140 -0.97 0.38 -5.48
N ARG A 141 -1.75 1.09 -4.66
CA ARG A 141 -1.63 2.54 -4.51
C ARG A 141 -0.56 3.00 -3.51
N ASN A 142 0.16 2.09 -2.84
CA ASN A 142 1.11 2.47 -1.79
C ASN A 142 2.52 2.54 -2.36
N VAL A 143 3.14 3.72 -2.29
CA VAL A 143 4.57 3.90 -2.56
C VAL A 143 5.30 3.84 -1.23
N VAL A 144 6.03 2.75 -1.00
CA VAL A 144 6.66 2.46 0.27
C VAL A 144 8.16 2.68 0.13
N THR A 145 8.66 3.81 0.62
CA THR A 145 10.07 4.19 0.50
C THR A 145 10.65 4.51 1.87
N LYS A 146 11.77 3.87 2.22
CA LYS A 146 12.51 4.20 3.43
C LYS A 146 13.63 5.19 3.11
N LEU A 147 13.32 6.46 3.29
CA LEU A 147 14.20 7.58 2.95
C LEU A 147 15.56 7.49 3.67
N THR A 148 16.59 7.91 2.95
CA THR A 148 17.99 7.82 3.34
C THR A 148 18.46 9.05 4.11
N GLY A 149 17.85 10.21 3.85
CA GLY A 149 18.33 11.52 4.27
C GLY A 149 19.25 12.18 3.26
N ASP A 150 19.67 11.48 2.20
CA ASP A 150 20.25 12.07 1.01
C ASP A 150 19.11 12.54 0.10
N THR A 151 19.01 13.86 -0.08
CA THR A 151 17.88 14.47 -0.79
C THR A 151 17.82 14.05 -2.24
N ASP A 152 18.95 13.91 -2.93
CA ASP A 152 18.95 13.55 -4.36
C ASP A 152 18.63 12.07 -4.56
N TYR A 153 19.14 11.20 -3.68
CA TYR A 153 18.75 9.80 -3.70
C TYR A 153 17.26 9.61 -3.32
N ASP A 154 16.78 10.35 -2.33
CA ASP A 154 15.38 10.29 -1.87
C ASP A 154 14.40 10.82 -2.93
N ARG A 155 14.79 11.85 -3.67
CA ARG A 155 14.08 12.29 -4.89
C ARG A 155 14.03 11.15 -5.90
N TYR A 156 15.19 10.63 -6.29
CA TYR A 156 15.29 9.57 -7.29
C TYR A 156 14.40 8.37 -6.94
N ILE A 157 14.46 7.86 -5.71
CA ILE A 157 13.70 6.67 -5.33
C ILE A 157 12.19 6.94 -5.30
N LEU A 158 11.75 8.12 -4.87
CA LEU A 158 10.33 8.49 -4.89
C LEU A 158 9.80 8.60 -6.32
N HIS A 159 10.58 9.18 -7.24
CA HIS A 159 10.22 9.27 -8.66
C HIS A 159 10.27 7.90 -9.34
N HIS A 160 11.25 7.05 -9.02
CA HIS A 160 11.35 5.68 -9.51
C HIS A 160 10.09 4.87 -9.14
N GLU A 161 9.70 4.88 -7.85
CA GLU A 161 8.49 4.19 -7.40
C GLU A 161 7.21 4.81 -7.96
N THR A 162 7.18 6.12 -8.17
CA THR A 162 6.07 6.78 -8.88
C THR A 162 5.98 6.33 -10.34
N GLY A 163 7.11 6.04 -10.98
CA GLY A 163 7.18 5.39 -12.29
C GLY A 163 6.50 4.02 -12.30
N HIS A 164 6.67 3.22 -11.24
CA HIS A 164 5.97 1.94 -11.10
C HIS A 164 4.44 2.11 -10.98
N LEU A 165 3.94 3.16 -10.33
CA LEU A 165 2.49 3.45 -10.34
C LEU A 165 1.97 3.75 -11.74
N SER A 166 2.69 4.57 -12.51
CA SER A 166 2.37 4.84 -13.91
C SER A 166 2.30 3.54 -14.74
N GLN A 167 3.25 2.62 -14.50
CA GLN A 167 3.27 1.31 -15.12
C GLN A 167 2.09 0.43 -14.69
N ILE A 168 1.71 0.43 -13.40
CA ILE A 168 0.53 -0.29 -12.87
C ILE A 168 -0.75 0.25 -13.52
N ASN A 169 -0.91 1.56 -13.62
CA ASN A 169 -2.09 2.17 -14.25
C ASN A 169 -2.20 1.83 -15.73
N ARG A 170 -1.07 1.73 -16.43
CA ARG A 170 -1.03 1.36 -17.86
C ARG A 170 -1.26 -0.13 -18.10
N LEU A 171 -0.70 -1.02 -17.26
CA LEU A 171 -0.67 -2.47 -17.50
C LEU A 171 -1.75 -3.24 -16.74
N GLY A 172 -2.26 -2.68 -15.64
CA GLY A 172 -3.01 -3.37 -14.61
C GLY A 172 -2.10 -4.10 -13.61
N SER A 173 -2.50 -4.15 -12.34
CA SER A 173 -1.71 -4.69 -11.22
C SER A 173 -1.23 -6.12 -11.45
N PHE A 174 -2.10 -7.01 -11.92
CA PHE A 174 -1.74 -8.42 -12.13
C PHE A 174 -0.63 -8.58 -13.19
N LYS A 175 -0.76 -7.88 -14.31
CA LYS A 175 0.23 -7.93 -15.40
C LYS A 175 1.54 -7.28 -14.99
N PHE A 176 1.48 -6.18 -14.23
CA PHE A 176 2.66 -5.55 -13.66
C PHE A 176 3.44 -6.53 -12.77
N TYR A 177 2.82 -7.07 -11.72
CA TYR A 177 3.53 -7.96 -10.78
C TYR A 177 4.01 -9.26 -11.41
N SER A 178 3.22 -9.88 -12.29
CA SER A 178 3.64 -11.11 -12.99
C SER A 178 4.82 -10.85 -13.93
N ARG A 179 4.84 -9.70 -14.61
CA ARG A 179 5.96 -9.30 -15.46
C ARG A 179 7.20 -8.98 -14.63
N THR A 180 7.08 -8.21 -13.55
CA THR A 180 8.19 -7.95 -12.63
C THR A 180 8.78 -9.26 -12.13
N ALA A 181 7.97 -10.18 -11.61
CA ALA A 181 8.45 -11.48 -11.15
C ALA A 181 9.16 -12.28 -12.26
N SER A 182 8.62 -12.28 -13.48
CA SER A 182 9.24 -12.95 -14.63
C SER A 182 10.58 -12.33 -15.03
N GLU A 183 10.69 -11.00 -15.05
CA GLU A 183 11.92 -10.29 -15.37
C GLU A 183 12.99 -10.57 -14.32
N TYR A 184 12.65 -10.45 -13.05
CA TYR A 184 13.55 -10.82 -11.95
C TYR A 184 14.01 -12.28 -12.07
N ALA A 185 13.11 -13.24 -12.30
CA ALA A 185 13.48 -14.65 -12.44
C ALA A 185 14.43 -14.91 -13.63
N LYS A 186 14.14 -14.30 -14.79
CA LYS A 186 14.95 -14.43 -16.02
C LYS A 186 16.35 -13.83 -15.86
N HIS A 187 16.46 -12.72 -15.15
CA HIS A 187 17.73 -12.01 -14.98
C HIS A 187 18.51 -12.48 -13.76
N TYR A 188 17.84 -13.03 -12.74
CA TYR A 188 18.46 -13.68 -11.59
C TYR A 188 19.21 -14.97 -11.99
N THR A 189 18.62 -15.77 -12.89
CA THR A 189 19.21 -17.04 -13.35
C THR A 189 20.39 -16.87 -14.32
N LYS A 190 20.50 -15.72 -15.01
CA LYS A 190 21.62 -15.43 -15.91
C LYS A 190 22.87 -14.89 -15.19
N ALA A 191 22.72 -14.34 -13.99
CA ALA A 191 23.82 -13.79 -13.22
C ALA A 191 24.30 -14.81 -12.18
N PHE A 192 25.21 -15.70 -12.58
CA PHE A 192 26.00 -16.54 -11.67
C PHE A 192 26.66 -15.66 -10.56
N GLY A 193 25.99 -15.52 -9.41
CA GLY A 193 26.53 -14.89 -8.21
C GLY A 193 26.40 -13.37 -8.06
N LEU A 194 25.76 -12.65 -9.00
CA LEU A 194 25.55 -11.19 -8.91
C LEU A 194 24.05 -10.87 -9.02
N GLY A 195 23.30 -11.17 -7.96
CA GLY A 195 21.82 -11.15 -7.92
C GLY A 195 21.16 -9.83 -8.31
N ILE A 196 19.88 -9.87 -8.70
CA ILE A 196 18.87 -8.80 -8.96
C ILE A 196 19.28 -7.66 -9.94
N ARG A 197 20.56 -7.32 -10.05
CA ARG A 197 21.13 -6.14 -10.69
C ARG A 197 20.87 -5.94 -12.19
N PRO A 198 20.70 -6.98 -13.04
CA PRO A 198 20.58 -6.74 -14.47
C PRO A 198 19.27 -6.05 -14.89
N VAL A 199 18.17 -6.20 -14.12
CA VAL A 199 16.86 -5.67 -14.55
C VAL A 199 16.85 -4.15 -14.61
N TYR A 200 17.56 -3.45 -13.72
CA TYR A 200 17.61 -1.98 -13.68
C TYR A 200 18.37 -1.35 -14.86
N GLN A 201 19.15 -2.16 -15.59
CA GLN A 201 20.02 -1.70 -16.68
C GLN A 201 19.67 -2.36 -18.02
N THR A 202 18.69 -3.26 -18.06
CA THR A 202 18.29 -3.94 -19.30
C THR A 202 17.14 -3.18 -19.95
N PRO A 203 17.33 -2.60 -21.15
CA PRO A 203 16.25 -1.92 -21.86
C PRO A 203 15.01 -2.80 -22.01
N GLY A 204 13.84 -2.20 -21.74
CA GLY A 204 12.55 -2.87 -21.85
C GLY A 204 12.10 -3.66 -20.62
N THR A 205 12.85 -3.69 -19.51
CA THR A 205 12.33 -4.18 -18.21
C THR A 205 11.53 -3.07 -17.51
N LEU A 206 10.69 -3.43 -16.54
CA LEU A 206 9.92 -2.45 -15.76
C LEU A 206 10.81 -1.58 -14.87
N GLU A 207 11.86 -2.15 -14.29
CA GLU A 207 12.84 -1.44 -13.45
C GLU A 207 13.66 -0.42 -14.25
N PHE A 208 14.08 -0.78 -15.47
CA PHE A 208 14.77 0.14 -16.37
C PHE A 208 13.86 1.30 -16.79
N GLU A 209 12.61 1.01 -17.14
CA GLU A 209 11.65 2.05 -17.53
C GLU A 209 11.27 2.95 -16.33
N ALA A 210 11.32 2.43 -15.10
CA ALA A 210 11.13 3.25 -13.89
C ALA A 210 12.33 4.16 -13.61
N ASN A 211 13.56 3.69 -13.84
CA ASN A 211 14.76 4.53 -13.83
C ASN A 211 14.70 5.62 -14.89
N LYS A 212 14.25 5.27 -16.10
CA LYS A 212 14.07 6.23 -17.18
C LYS A 212 13.01 7.26 -16.85
N TYR A 213 11.91 6.85 -16.25
CA TYR A 213 10.89 7.78 -15.75
C TYR A 213 11.48 8.77 -14.73
N ALA A 214 12.26 8.28 -13.74
CA ALA A 214 12.92 9.16 -12.78
C ALA A 214 13.90 10.12 -13.46
N PHE A 215 14.69 9.64 -14.43
CA PHE A 215 15.59 10.47 -15.22
C PHE A 215 14.85 11.55 -16.01
N ASP A 216 13.75 11.19 -16.69
CA ASP A 216 12.95 12.12 -17.48
C ASP A 216 12.32 13.24 -16.61
N LYS A 217 12.16 13.01 -15.29
CA LYS A 217 11.65 13.99 -14.32
C LYS A 217 12.74 14.82 -13.64
N LEU A 218 13.88 14.20 -13.31
CA LEU A 218 14.92 14.82 -12.47
C LEU A 218 16.15 15.28 -13.26
N GLY A 219 16.33 14.78 -14.48
CA GLY A 219 17.55 14.97 -15.27
C GLY A 219 18.74 14.13 -14.79
N TYR A 220 18.53 13.23 -13.83
CA TYR A 220 19.54 12.31 -13.31
C TYR A 220 18.93 11.00 -12.81
N TYR A 221 19.76 9.97 -12.68
CA TYR A 221 19.40 8.70 -12.06
C TYR A 221 20.58 8.11 -11.29
N TYR A 222 20.30 7.16 -10.40
CA TYR A 222 21.32 6.36 -9.75
C TYR A 222 21.43 4.99 -10.41
N ASN A 223 22.65 4.55 -10.72
CA ASN A 223 22.87 3.20 -11.21
C ASN A 223 22.79 2.17 -10.07
N ILE A 224 22.95 0.89 -10.41
CA ILE A 224 22.91 -0.22 -9.45
C ILE A 224 24.03 -0.19 -8.39
N PHE A 225 25.05 0.64 -8.56
CA PHE A 225 26.15 0.86 -7.61
C PHE A 225 25.91 2.08 -6.72
N GLY A 226 24.78 2.77 -6.87
CA GLY A 226 24.50 4.01 -6.15
C GLY A 226 25.30 5.20 -6.68
N GLU A 227 25.81 5.12 -7.90
CA GLU A 227 26.50 6.23 -8.56
C GLU A 227 25.50 7.09 -9.32
N LEU A 228 25.66 8.41 -9.22
CA LEU A 228 24.79 9.41 -9.83
C LEU A 228 25.21 9.74 -11.27
N PHE A 229 24.26 9.70 -12.19
CA PHE A 229 24.48 10.04 -13.61
C PHE A 229 23.52 11.14 -14.07
N TYR A 230 24.06 12.15 -14.75
CA TYR A 230 23.32 13.28 -15.35
C TYR A 230 23.04 13.11 -16.85
N LYS A 231 23.46 11.98 -17.40
CA LYS A 231 23.20 11.60 -18.79
C LYS A 231 22.64 10.20 -18.78
N TRP A 232 21.61 9.96 -19.58
CA TRP A 232 21.12 8.61 -19.81
C TRP A 232 22.18 7.80 -20.56
N VAL A 233 22.79 6.82 -19.89
CA VAL A 233 23.86 5.98 -20.46
C VAL A 233 23.47 4.52 -20.30
N PHE A 234 22.91 3.93 -21.35
CA PHE A 234 22.52 2.52 -21.47
C PHE A 234 22.58 2.06 -22.92
#